data_AF-A0AAD9LM83-F1
#
_entry.id   AF-A0AAD9LM83-F1
#
_cell.length_a   1.000
_cell.length_b   1.000
_cell.length_c   1.000
_cell.angle_alpha   90.00
_cell.angle_beta   90.00
_cell.angle_gamma   90.00
#
_symmetry.space_group_name_H-M   'P 1'
#
loop_
_entity.id
_entity.type
_entity.pdbx_description
1 polymer ?
#
loop_
_entity_poly.entity_id
_entity_poly.type
_entity_poly.pdbx_seq_one_letter_code
_entity_poly.pdbx_strand_id
1 'polypeptide(L)'
;MVRVFTATCIFAAALGCASAHSPSFIYKFDAANAAGVDGSIQVQYEGDDSTVATLTAALDFSGVDQEALAAFDGNCTEAVTSYKWHIHTNWNSTLDSDSFKQCSKAATGNHYDPLRACGTASEYIDEPDCKAKSLTYACNPESYAADPLKCEKGDLSGKFGGFQLGEDATVSEEWTDEHYPLPSENTPTWSIVLHAVCGTQTPRIACAVIQEVPHEYEGSEGSKHSDGSSNNGSGENNYGGGEEEHEGGEYHDQC
;
A
#
# COMPACT_ATOMS: atom_id res chain seq x y z
N MET A 1 44.14 37.36 50.02
CA MET A 1 43.49 36.08 49.66
C MET A 1 42.26 36.40 48.84
N VAL A 2 42.33 36.26 47.52
CA VAL A 2 41.19 36.49 46.61
C VAL A 2 40.64 35.12 46.25
N ARG A 3 39.36 34.86 46.56
CA ARG A 3 38.66 33.61 46.21
C ARG A 3 38.01 33.80 44.83
N VAL A 4 38.48 33.03 43.85
CA VAL A 4 37.88 32.94 42.52
C VAL A 4 36.83 31.83 42.57
N PHE A 5 35.57 32.17 42.28
CA PHE A 5 34.49 31.21 42.07
C PHE A 5 34.34 31.00 40.56
N THR A 6 34.76 29.85 40.06
CA THR A 6 34.52 29.43 38.68
C THR A 6 33.15 28.76 38.62
N ALA A 7 32.18 29.42 38.00
CA ALA A 7 30.88 28.84 37.69
C ALA A 7 30.98 28.06 36.38
N THR A 8 30.85 26.74 36.45
CA THR A 8 30.84 25.86 35.27
C THR A 8 29.39 25.71 34.80
N CYS A 9 29.03 26.36 33.69
CA CYS A 9 27.75 26.11 33.01
C CYS A 9 27.82 24.77 32.27
N ILE A 10 27.04 23.79 32.72
CA ILE A 10 26.83 22.54 32.00
C ILE A 10 25.76 22.81 30.94
N PHE A 11 26.16 22.85 29.66
CA PHE A 11 25.23 22.77 28.55
C PHE A 11 24.76 21.31 28.42
N ALA A 12 23.53 21.03 28.85
CA ALA A 12 22.87 19.79 28.52
C ALA A 12 22.48 19.85 27.03
N ALA A 13 23.22 19.15 26.18
CA ALA A 13 22.79 18.89 24.81
C ALA A 13 21.62 17.90 24.87
N ALA A 14 20.39 18.40 24.66
CA ALA A 14 19.26 17.53 24.39
C ALA A 14 19.50 16.87 23.02
N LEU A 15 19.94 15.61 23.01
CA LEU A 15 19.83 14.78 21.82
C LEU A 15 18.34 14.54 21.60
N GLY A 16 17.74 15.30 20.69
CA GLY A 16 16.44 14.93 20.13
C GLY A 16 16.63 13.61 19.39
N CYS A 17 16.04 12.54 19.90
CA CYS A 17 15.85 11.33 19.12
C CYS A 17 14.91 11.71 17.97
N ALA A 18 15.47 11.92 16.77
CA ALA A 18 14.66 11.85 15.57
C ALA A 18 14.11 10.42 15.55
N SER A 19 12.80 10.27 15.71
CA SER A 19 12.13 9.00 15.45
C SER A 19 12.56 8.56 14.06
N ALA A 20 13.16 7.38 13.93
CA ALA A 20 13.54 6.85 12.63
C ALA A 20 12.25 6.79 11.78
N HIS A 21 12.24 7.54 10.69
CA HIS A 21 11.15 7.51 9.73
C HIS A 21 11.30 6.21 8.92
N SER A 22 10.21 5.48 8.82
CA SER A 22 10.14 4.19 8.14
C SER A 22 9.04 4.32 7.10
N PRO A 23 9.37 4.60 5.83
CA PRO A 23 8.39 4.84 4.79
C PRO A 23 7.35 3.74 4.72
N SER A 24 6.11 4.12 4.44
CA SER A 24 5.00 3.18 4.36
C SER A 24 4.08 3.53 3.21
N PHE A 25 3.63 2.50 2.50
CA PHE A 25 2.77 2.64 1.33
C PHE A 25 1.63 1.64 1.38
N ILE A 26 0.52 1.99 0.75
CA ILE A 26 -0.67 1.15 0.66
C ILE A 26 -1.17 1.11 -0.78
N TYR A 27 -1.61 -0.08 -1.19
CA TYR A 27 -2.34 -0.33 -2.42
C TYR A 27 -3.75 -0.76 -2.03
N LYS A 28 -4.71 0.13 -2.17
CA LYS A 28 -6.10 -0.11 -1.73
C LYS A 28 -6.98 -0.55 -2.88
N PHE A 29 -7.65 -1.69 -2.71
CA PHE A 29 -8.64 -2.21 -3.63
C PHE A 29 -10.04 -1.88 -3.07
N ASP A 30 -10.87 -1.23 -3.89
CA ASP A 30 -12.27 -0.95 -3.58
C ASP A 30 -13.14 -1.89 -4.42
N ALA A 31 -13.92 -2.75 -3.78
CA ALA A 31 -14.75 -3.74 -4.47
C ALA A 31 -15.64 -3.16 -5.57
N ALA A 32 -16.08 -1.90 -5.43
CA ALA A 32 -16.91 -1.23 -6.44
C ALA A 32 -16.17 -0.99 -7.77
N ASN A 33 -14.84 -0.87 -7.73
CA ASN A 33 -14.00 -0.53 -8.89
C ASN A 33 -13.03 -1.66 -9.29
N ALA A 34 -12.64 -2.50 -8.33
CA ALA A 34 -11.59 -3.50 -8.44
C ALA A 34 -12.14 -4.93 -8.68
N ALA A 35 -13.15 -5.05 -9.55
CA ALA A 35 -13.77 -6.32 -9.91
C ALA A 35 -14.27 -7.15 -8.71
N GLY A 36 -14.74 -6.47 -7.66
CA GLY A 36 -15.23 -7.12 -6.44
C GLY A 36 -14.15 -7.49 -5.42
N VAL A 37 -12.87 -7.21 -5.69
CA VAL A 37 -11.79 -7.34 -4.70
C VAL A 37 -11.82 -6.14 -3.76
N ASP A 38 -11.90 -6.39 -2.46
CA ASP A 38 -11.81 -5.35 -1.42
C ASP A 38 -10.55 -5.52 -0.56
N GLY A 39 -10.09 -4.43 0.04
CA GLY A 39 -9.04 -4.46 1.06
C GLY A 39 -7.75 -3.79 0.62
N SER A 40 -6.61 -4.28 1.08
CA SER A 40 -5.33 -3.62 0.80
C SER A 40 -4.11 -4.53 0.88
N ILE A 41 -3.04 -4.08 0.23
CA ILE A 41 -1.67 -4.56 0.46
C ILE A 41 -0.87 -3.37 1.01
N GLN A 42 -0.31 -3.53 2.19
CA GLN A 42 0.55 -2.53 2.84
C GLN A 42 2.02 -2.93 2.71
N VAL A 43 2.88 -1.95 2.56
CA VAL A 43 4.34 -2.10 2.47
C VAL A 43 4.96 -1.18 3.52
N GLN A 44 5.62 -1.76 4.51
CA GLN A 44 6.31 -1.04 5.57
C GLN A 44 7.81 -1.28 5.48
N TYR A 45 8.58 -0.23 5.17
CA TYR A 45 10.03 -0.32 5.10
C TYR A 45 10.65 -0.28 6.50
N GLU A 46 11.84 -0.87 6.67
CA GLU A 46 12.62 -0.71 7.91
C GLU A 46 13.25 0.71 8.04
N GLY A 47 13.41 1.43 6.93
CA GLY A 47 13.94 2.80 6.91
C GLY A 47 14.05 3.37 5.48
N ASP A 48 14.40 4.65 5.36
CA ASP A 48 14.39 5.42 4.10
C ASP A 48 15.26 4.84 2.96
N ASP A 49 16.33 4.12 3.30
CA ASP A 49 17.26 3.50 2.35
C ASP A 49 17.31 1.96 2.46
N SER A 50 16.29 1.35 3.09
CA SER A 50 16.23 -0.10 3.29
C SER A 50 15.58 -0.79 2.10
N THR A 51 16.15 -1.92 1.64
CA THR A 51 15.44 -2.87 0.76
C THR A 51 14.62 -3.88 1.54
N VAL A 52 14.69 -3.85 2.87
CA VAL A 52 13.88 -4.70 3.74
C VAL A 52 12.52 -4.04 3.96
N ALA A 53 11.47 -4.72 3.51
CA ALA A 53 10.09 -4.29 3.70
C ALA A 53 9.21 -5.45 4.17
N THR A 54 8.31 -5.15 5.09
CA THR A 54 7.20 -6.04 5.46
C THR A 54 6.02 -5.75 4.55
N LEU A 55 5.49 -6.80 3.92
CA LEU A 55 4.28 -6.76 3.12
C LEU A 55 3.14 -7.40 3.89
N THR A 56 2.03 -6.71 4.04
CA THR A 56 0.83 -7.25 4.69
C THR A 56 -0.34 -7.18 3.71
N ALA A 57 -0.87 -8.34 3.32
CA ALA A 57 -2.06 -8.44 2.48
C ALA A 57 -3.28 -8.78 3.33
N ALA A 58 -4.33 -7.97 3.22
CA ALA A 58 -5.65 -8.22 3.78
C ALA A 58 -6.67 -7.95 2.68
N LEU A 59 -7.07 -9.00 1.97
CA LEU A 59 -7.89 -8.92 0.77
C LEU A 59 -9.11 -9.84 0.87
N ASP A 60 -10.23 -9.39 0.35
CA ASP A 60 -11.48 -10.14 0.24
C ASP A 60 -11.86 -10.27 -1.24
N PHE A 61 -11.98 -11.50 -1.72
CA PHE A 61 -12.36 -11.84 -3.09
C PHE A 61 -13.80 -12.37 -3.18
N SER A 62 -14.56 -12.38 -2.09
CA SER A 62 -15.95 -12.88 -2.06
C SER A 62 -16.89 -12.10 -2.98
N GLY A 63 -16.53 -10.86 -3.32
CA GLY A 63 -17.26 -10.02 -4.27
C GLY A 63 -16.91 -10.26 -5.74
N VAL A 64 -15.91 -11.10 -6.05
CA VAL A 64 -15.49 -11.37 -7.44
C VAL A 64 -16.59 -12.13 -8.19
N ASP A 65 -17.13 -11.50 -9.22
CA ASP A 65 -18.15 -12.09 -10.09
C ASP A 65 -17.49 -13.02 -11.13
N GLN A 66 -17.66 -14.33 -10.93
CA GLN A 66 -17.12 -15.37 -11.82
C GLN A 66 -17.70 -15.30 -13.24
N GLU A 67 -18.96 -14.89 -13.42
CA GLU A 67 -19.55 -14.74 -14.75
C GLU A 67 -18.94 -13.55 -15.50
N ALA A 68 -18.75 -12.42 -14.80
CA ALA A 68 -18.08 -11.26 -15.36
C ALA A 68 -16.62 -11.57 -15.73
N LEU A 69 -15.92 -12.34 -14.89
CA LEU A 69 -14.56 -12.79 -15.16
C LEU A 69 -14.48 -13.70 -16.39
N ALA A 70 -15.37 -14.69 -16.50
CA ALA A 70 -15.46 -15.58 -17.66
C ALA A 70 -15.81 -14.80 -18.95
N ALA A 71 -16.64 -13.77 -18.85
CA ALA A 71 -16.98 -12.90 -19.97
C ALA A 71 -15.81 -12.01 -20.40
N PHE A 72 -14.97 -11.58 -19.46
CA PHE A 72 -13.75 -10.83 -19.74
C PHE A 72 -12.66 -11.69 -20.37
N ASP A 73 -12.41 -12.87 -19.82
CA ASP A 73 -11.45 -13.84 -20.32
C ASP A 73 -12.08 -15.24 -20.37
N GLY A 74 -12.30 -15.73 -21.58
CA GLY A 74 -12.96 -17.02 -21.83
C GLY A 74 -12.18 -18.26 -21.35
N ASN A 75 -10.98 -18.10 -20.80
CA ASN A 75 -10.26 -19.18 -20.13
C ASN A 75 -10.65 -19.30 -18.64
N CYS A 76 -11.30 -18.29 -18.07
CA CYS A 76 -11.74 -18.26 -16.67
C CYS A 76 -13.16 -18.82 -16.51
N THR A 77 -13.43 -20.02 -17.01
CA THR A 77 -14.77 -20.64 -16.92
C THR A 77 -15.03 -21.34 -15.60
N GLU A 78 -13.97 -21.73 -14.90
CA GLU A 78 -14.04 -22.37 -13.59
C GLU A 78 -13.78 -21.35 -12.48
N ALA A 79 -14.26 -21.67 -11.27
CA ALA A 79 -14.04 -20.86 -10.08
C ALA A 79 -12.53 -20.58 -9.88
N VAL A 80 -12.17 -19.29 -9.80
CA VAL A 80 -10.78 -18.88 -9.56
C VAL A 80 -10.46 -18.95 -8.08
N THR A 81 -9.50 -19.80 -7.74
CA THR A 81 -9.08 -20.05 -6.36
C THR A 81 -7.69 -19.53 -6.04
N SER A 82 -7.00 -18.92 -7.02
CA SER A 82 -5.68 -18.33 -6.77
C SER A 82 -5.40 -17.13 -7.66
N TYR A 83 -4.58 -16.23 -7.14
CA TYR A 83 -4.26 -14.96 -7.78
C TYR A 83 -2.75 -14.71 -7.74
N LYS A 84 -2.18 -14.32 -8.87
CA LYS A 84 -0.83 -13.75 -8.90
C LYS A 84 -0.90 -12.23 -8.69
N TRP A 85 0.20 -11.65 -8.25
CA TRP A 85 0.31 -10.26 -7.85
C TRP A 85 1.73 -9.79 -8.10
N HIS A 86 1.85 -8.62 -8.73
CA HIS A 86 3.12 -8.05 -9.15
C HIS A 86 3.07 -6.52 -9.07
N ILE A 87 4.25 -5.90 -8.90
CA ILE A 87 4.43 -4.45 -9.04
C ILE A 87 4.56 -4.11 -10.52
N HIS A 88 3.75 -3.17 -10.96
CA HIS A 88 3.65 -2.66 -12.31
C HIS A 88 4.08 -1.19 -12.36
N THR A 89 4.70 -0.78 -13.47
CA THR A 89 5.44 0.49 -13.54
C THR A 89 4.59 1.71 -13.88
N ASN A 90 3.30 1.55 -14.17
CA ASN A 90 2.44 2.63 -14.62
C ASN A 90 1.04 2.59 -13.99
N TRP A 91 0.34 3.72 -14.10
CA TRP A 91 -1.05 3.89 -13.71
C TRP A 91 -1.71 4.88 -14.66
N ASN A 92 -2.87 4.51 -15.19
CA ASN A 92 -3.63 5.35 -16.11
C ASN A 92 -5.13 5.27 -15.81
N SER A 93 -5.49 5.45 -14.55
CA SER A 93 -6.86 5.65 -14.10
C SER A 93 -6.95 6.93 -13.26
N THR A 94 -8.14 7.49 -13.19
CA THR A 94 -8.47 8.57 -12.25
C THR A 94 -8.92 8.07 -10.89
N LEU A 95 -9.07 6.75 -10.74
CA LEU A 95 -9.40 6.06 -9.50
C LEU A 95 -8.12 5.57 -8.80
N ASP A 96 -8.26 5.19 -7.54
CA ASP A 96 -7.17 4.56 -6.77
C ASP A 96 -7.07 3.05 -7.04
N SER A 97 -8.18 2.41 -7.45
CA SER A 97 -8.21 1.05 -7.95
C SER A 97 -9.16 0.90 -9.12
N ASP A 98 -8.92 -0.09 -9.96
CA ASP A 98 -9.66 -0.32 -11.19
C ASP A 98 -9.66 -1.81 -11.58
N SER A 99 -10.31 -2.15 -12.69
CA SER A 99 -10.50 -3.53 -13.12
C SER A 99 -10.28 -3.79 -14.61
N PHE A 100 -10.03 -5.06 -14.92
CA PHE A 100 -10.03 -5.61 -16.28
C PHE A 100 -9.19 -4.79 -17.28
N LYS A 101 -9.84 -4.15 -18.27
CA LYS A 101 -9.16 -3.36 -19.32
C LYS A 101 -8.36 -2.20 -18.75
N GLN A 102 -8.80 -1.62 -17.63
CA GLN A 102 -8.09 -0.53 -16.97
C GLN A 102 -6.88 -1.02 -16.17
N CYS A 103 -6.75 -2.32 -15.97
CA CYS A 103 -5.54 -2.96 -15.47
C CYS A 103 -4.62 -3.50 -16.57
N SER A 104 -4.95 -3.29 -17.85
CA SER A 104 -4.20 -3.82 -18.98
C SER A 104 -2.74 -3.33 -19.04
N LYS A 105 -1.90 -4.00 -19.85
CA LYS A 105 -0.51 -3.57 -20.11
C LYS A 105 -0.41 -2.10 -20.56
N ALA A 106 -1.39 -1.61 -21.32
CA ALA A 106 -1.38 -0.22 -21.77
C ALA A 106 -1.61 0.77 -20.61
N ALA A 107 -2.37 0.38 -19.58
CA ALA A 107 -2.69 1.23 -18.45
C ALA A 107 -1.68 1.11 -17.30
N THR A 108 -1.30 -0.12 -16.95
CA THR A 108 -0.42 -0.40 -15.80
C THR A 108 1.02 -0.68 -16.18
N GLY A 109 1.32 -0.83 -17.47
CA GLY A 109 2.66 -1.16 -17.93
C GLY A 109 3.04 -2.62 -17.66
N ASN A 110 4.35 -2.85 -17.60
CA ASN A 110 4.98 -4.15 -17.38
C ASN A 110 5.43 -4.28 -15.92
N HIS A 111 5.95 -5.45 -15.55
CA HIS A 111 6.50 -5.69 -14.22
C HIS A 111 7.74 -4.82 -13.99
N TYR A 112 7.89 -4.32 -12.76
CA TYR A 112 9.10 -3.61 -12.36
C TYR A 112 10.30 -4.55 -12.26
N ASP A 113 11.32 -4.33 -13.08
CA ASP A 113 12.47 -5.23 -13.24
C ASP A 113 13.78 -4.46 -13.58
N PRO A 114 14.23 -3.54 -12.71
CA PRO A 114 15.41 -2.70 -12.98
C PRO A 114 16.69 -3.53 -13.15
N LEU A 115 16.72 -4.74 -12.58
CA LEU A 115 17.87 -5.64 -12.58
C LEU A 115 17.86 -6.67 -13.72
N ARG A 116 16.86 -6.60 -14.62
CA ARG A 116 16.75 -7.49 -15.79
C ARG A 116 16.79 -8.98 -15.40
N ALA A 117 16.02 -9.35 -14.38
CA ALA A 117 15.74 -10.75 -14.10
C ALA A 117 14.97 -11.39 -15.28
N CYS A 118 14.18 -10.57 -15.99
CA CYS A 118 13.58 -10.85 -17.28
C CYS A 118 12.57 -11.97 -17.26
N GLY A 119 11.52 -11.84 -16.44
CA GLY A 119 10.29 -12.59 -16.62
C GLY A 119 9.57 -12.18 -17.90
N THR A 120 8.52 -12.95 -18.25
CA THR A 120 7.79 -12.77 -19.52
C THR A 120 7.06 -11.42 -19.64
N ALA A 121 6.93 -10.69 -18.54
CA ALA A 121 6.30 -9.39 -18.47
C ALA A 121 7.23 -8.29 -17.95
N SER A 122 8.55 -8.52 -17.94
CA SER A 122 9.57 -7.50 -17.60
C SER A 122 9.36 -6.20 -18.37
N GLU A 123 9.61 -5.07 -17.74
CA GLU A 123 9.64 -3.76 -18.42
C GLU A 123 10.67 -3.70 -19.55
N TYR A 124 11.67 -4.57 -19.53
CA TYR A 124 12.72 -4.70 -20.55
C TYR A 124 12.49 -5.87 -21.52
N ILE A 125 11.31 -6.51 -21.53
CA ILE A 125 11.06 -7.72 -22.34
C ILE A 125 11.32 -7.56 -23.85
N ASP A 126 11.26 -6.34 -24.38
CA ASP A 126 11.54 -6.06 -25.79
C ASP A 126 13.06 -6.00 -26.11
N GLU A 127 13.92 -5.92 -25.08
CA GLU A 127 15.38 -6.06 -25.24
C GLU A 127 15.73 -7.51 -25.64
N PRO A 128 16.61 -7.73 -26.64
CA PRO A 128 16.93 -9.09 -27.11
C PRO A 128 17.43 -10.03 -26.02
N ASP A 129 18.28 -9.53 -25.12
CA ASP A 129 18.84 -10.32 -24.02
C ASP A 129 17.76 -10.71 -23.02
N CYS A 130 16.84 -9.80 -22.73
CA CYS A 130 15.74 -10.04 -21.80
C CYS A 130 14.74 -11.05 -22.37
N LYS A 131 14.39 -10.91 -23.65
CA LYS A 131 13.56 -11.87 -24.38
C LYS A 131 14.16 -13.28 -24.43
N ALA A 132 15.48 -13.40 -24.55
CA ALA A 132 16.14 -14.70 -24.50
C ALA A 132 16.10 -15.29 -23.08
N LYS A 133 16.37 -14.47 -22.06
CA LYS A 133 16.37 -14.88 -20.65
C LYS A 133 14.98 -15.30 -20.16
N SER A 134 13.92 -14.63 -20.63
CA SER A 134 12.54 -14.91 -20.23
C SER A 134 12.03 -16.30 -20.56
N LEU A 135 12.63 -16.97 -21.55
CA LEU A 135 12.29 -18.35 -21.89
C LEU A 135 12.67 -19.36 -20.79
N THR A 136 13.61 -18.97 -19.92
CA THR A 136 14.13 -19.79 -18.81
C THR A 136 13.86 -19.17 -17.45
N TYR A 137 13.09 -18.09 -17.40
CA TYR A 137 12.73 -17.44 -16.15
C TYR A 137 11.89 -18.38 -15.29
N ALA A 138 12.36 -18.62 -14.08
CA ALA A 138 11.79 -19.60 -13.16
C ALA A 138 11.81 -19.09 -11.72
N CYS A 139 11.44 -17.82 -11.53
CA CYS A 139 11.29 -17.28 -10.18
C CYS A 139 10.20 -18.05 -9.42
N ASN A 140 10.58 -18.46 -8.23
CA ASN A 140 9.79 -19.18 -7.23
C ASN A 140 10.48 -18.98 -5.86
N PRO A 141 9.81 -19.26 -4.73
CA PRO A 141 10.38 -18.97 -3.40
C PRO A 141 11.74 -19.63 -3.14
N GLU A 142 11.95 -20.86 -3.63
CA GLU A 142 13.23 -21.57 -3.50
C GLU A 142 14.35 -20.87 -4.29
N SER A 143 14.07 -20.54 -5.55
CA SER A 143 15.03 -19.83 -6.40
C SER A 143 15.36 -18.43 -5.89
N TYR A 144 14.37 -17.75 -5.29
CA TYR A 144 14.52 -16.42 -4.71
C TYR A 144 15.41 -16.44 -3.47
N ALA A 145 15.12 -17.36 -2.54
CA ALA A 145 15.93 -17.56 -1.34
C ALA A 145 17.39 -17.95 -1.66
N ALA A 146 17.62 -18.65 -2.78
CA ALA A 146 18.96 -19.02 -3.23
C ALA A 146 19.71 -17.87 -3.93
N ASP A 147 19.01 -17.05 -4.71
CA ASP A 147 19.59 -15.93 -5.46
C ASP A 147 18.48 -14.89 -5.80
N PRO A 148 18.43 -13.75 -5.10
CA PRO A 148 17.38 -12.76 -5.30
C PRO A 148 17.40 -12.12 -6.70
N LEU A 149 18.53 -12.18 -7.42
CA LEU A 149 18.65 -11.63 -8.78
C LEU A 149 17.97 -12.50 -9.85
N LYS A 150 17.47 -13.69 -9.48
CA LYS A 150 16.69 -14.55 -10.37
C LYS A 150 15.25 -14.10 -10.52
N CYS A 151 14.77 -13.24 -9.63
CA CYS A 151 13.41 -12.74 -9.62
C CYS A 151 13.40 -11.28 -10.03
N GLU A 152 12.39 -10.88 -10.82
CA GLU A 152 12.11 -9.46 -11.02
C GLU A 152 11.81 -8.85 -9.65
N LYS A 153 12.28 -7.62 -9.38
CA LYS A 153 11.99 -6.98 -8.09
C LYS A 153 10.48 -6.89 -7.83
N GLY A 154 9.69 -6.66 -8.87
CA GLY A 154 8.24 -6.60 -8.83
C GLY A 154 7.50 -7.96 -8.88
N ASP A 155 8.18 -9.10 -9.03
CA ASP A 155 7.52 -10.41 -9.10
C ASP A 155 7.25 -11.01 -7.71
N LEU A 156 6.27 -10.43 -7.02
CA LEU A 156 5.93 -10.80 -5.64
C LEU A 156 5.35 -12.22 -5.56
N SER A 157 4.57 -12.65 -6.55
CA SER A 157 4.10 -14.04 -6.66
C SER A 157 5.22 -15.05 -6.88
N GLY A 158 6.23 -14.71 -7.67
CA GLY A 158 7.41 -15.56 -7.82
C GLY A 158 8.19 -15.66 -6.51
N LYS A 159 8.32 -14.56 -5.76
CA LYS A 159 9.06 -14.55 -4.48
C LYS A 159 8.32 -15.28 -3.35
N PHE A 160 7.01 -15.08 -3.23
CA PHE A 160 6.24 -15.47 -2.04
C PHE A 160 5.12 -16.48 -2.31
N GLY A 161 4.85 -16.78 -3.59
CA GLY A 161 3.67 -17.52 -4.00
C GLY A 161 2.52 -16.59 -4.38
N GLY A 162 1.61 -17.12 -5.22
CA GLY A 162 0.34 -16.45 -5.48
C GLY A 162 -0.61 -16.66 -4.31
N PHE A 163 -1.49 -15.69 -4.07
CA PHE A 163 -2.55 -15.80 -3.07
C PHE A 163 -3.42 -17.02 -3.35
N GLN A 164 -3.67 -17.83 -2.32
CA GLN A 164 -4.57 -18.98 -2.38
C GLN A 164 -5.81 -18.64 -1.58
N LEU A 165 -6.99 -18.74 -2.20
CA LEU A 165 -8.25 -18.43 -1.52
C LEU A 165 -8.66 -19.57 -0.59
N GLY A 166 -8.98 -19.21 0.66
CA GLY A 166 -9.67 -20.08 1.61
C GLY A 166 -11.15 -20.27 1.28
N GLU A 167 -11.88 -20.99 2.15
CA GLU A 167 -13.33 -21.23 1.99
C GLU A 167 -14.16 -19.93 2.01
N ASP A 168 -13.66 -18.90 2.69
CA ASP A 168 -14.27 -17.58 2.82
C ASP A 168 -13.83 -16.59 1.72
N ALA A 169 -13.01 -17.04 0.77
CA ALA A 169 -12.44 -16.21 -0.30
C ALA A 169 -11.60 -15.02 0.20
N THR A 170 -11.04 -15.08 1.41
CA THR A 170 -10.17 -14.03 1.94
C THR A 170 -8.69 -14.45 1.94
N VAL A 171 -7.81 -13.44 2.02
CA VAL A 171 -6.36 -13.57 2.16
C VAL A 171 -5.93 -12.65 3.30
N SER A 172 -5.23 -13.21 4.28
CA SER A 172 -4.63 -12.49 5.40
C SER A 172 -3.23 -13.05 5.64
N GLU A 173 -2.23 -12.44 5.01
CA GLU A 173 -0.88 -12.95 4.94
C GLU A 173 0.14 -11.83 5.12
N GLU A 174 1.31 -12.17 5.67
CA GLU A 174 2.42 -11.25 5.92
C GLU A 174 3.73 -11.89 5.46
N TRP A 175 4.58 -11.09 4.82
CA TRP A 175 5.92 -11.49 4.37
C TRP A 175 6.94 -10.41 4.68
N THR A 176 8.21 -10.81 4.79
CA THR A 176 9.34 -9.89 4.75
C THR A 176 10.10 -10.12 3.46
N ASP A 177 10.26 -9.06 2.66
CA ASP A 177 11.12 -9.05 1.49
C ASP A 177 12.42 -8.30 1.82
N GLU A 178 13.54 -9.00 1.91
CA GLU A 178 14.86 -8.40 2.15
C GLU A 178 15.44 -7.67 0.90
N HIS A 179 14.85 -7.91 -0.27
CA HIS A 179 15.25 -7.31 -1.55
C HIS A 179 14.06 -6.69 -2.29
N TYR A 180 13.16 -6.04 -1.53
CA TYR A 180 12.13 -5.18 -2.08
C TYR A 180 12.77 -3.98 -2.81
N PRO A 181 12.09 -3.35 -3.80
CA PRO A 181 12.51 -2.05 -4.29
C PRO A 181 12.77 -1.05 -3.15
N LEU A 182 13.75 -0.18 -3.28
CA LEU A 182 14.03 0.89 -2.33
C LEU A 182 12.86 1.89 -2.26
N PRO A 183 12.67 2.59 -1.14
CA PRO A 183 11.70 3.69 -1.05
C PRO A 183 11.87 4.71 -2.18
N SER A 184 13.12 5.05 -2.51
CA SER A 184 13.49 5.99 -3.58
C SER A 184 13.23 5.50 -5.00
N GLU A 185 12.96 4.20 -5.20
CA GLU A 185 12.57 3.64 -6.50
C GLU A 185 11.07 3.81 -6.76
N ASN A 186 10.23 3.97 -5.73
CA ASN A 186 8.79 4.12 -5.88
C ASN A 186 8.44 5.37 -6.70
N THR A 187 7.38 5.26 -7.50
CA THR A 187 6.81 6.40 -8.23
C THR A 187 5.31 6.47 -7.95
N PRO A 188 4.67 7.66 -7.99
CA PRO A 188 3.21 7.78 -7.81
C PRO A 188 2.37 7.04 -8.86
N THR A 189 3.00 6.50 -9.90
CA THR A 189 2.36 5.72 -10.95
C THR A 189 2.58 4.23 -10.79
N TRP A 190 3.29 3.75 -9.77
CA TRP A 190 3.36 2.31 -9.53
C TRP A 190 2.00 1.76 -9.11
N SER A 191 1.74 0.54 -9.54
CA SER A 191 0.53 -0.19 -9.17
C SER A 191 0.82 -1.62 -8.80
N ILE A 192 -0.03 -2.22 -7.97
CA ILE A 192 -0.09 -3.68 -7.86
C ILE A 192 -1.24 -4.15 -8.75
N VAL A 193 -0.97 -5.16 -9.57
CA VAL A 193 -1.97 -5.82 -10.41
C VAL A 193 -2.20 -7.24 -9.91
N LEU A 194 -3.46 -7.60 -9.70
CA LEU A 194 -3.92 -8.94 -9.39
C LEU A 194 -4.33 -9.68 -10.66
N HIS A 195 -3.83 -10.90 -10.80
CA HIS A 195 -4.08 -11.77 -11.93
C HIS A 195 -4.81 -13.02 -11.50
N ALA A 196 -6.02 -13.23 -11.99
CA ALA A 196 -6.75 -14.48 -11.77
C ALA A 196 -6.02 -15.65 -12.43
N VAL A 197 -5.82 -16.78 -11.74
CA VAL A 197 -5.21 -17.97 -12.34
C VAL A 197 -6.29 -18.85 -12.97
N CYS A 198 -6.37 -18.82 -14.29
CA CYS A 198 -7.36 -19.52 -15.10
C CYS A 198 -6.67 -20.59 -15.96
N GLY A 199 -6.32 -21.71 -15.33
CA GLY A 199 -5.49 -22.74 -15.94
C GLY A 199 -4.06 -22.23 -16.19
N THR A 200 -3.69 -22.07 -17.47
CA THR A 200 -2.38 -21.50 -17.84
C THR A 200 -2.42 -20.00 -18.10
N GLN A 201 -3.62 -19.41 -18.14
CA GLN A 201 -3.81 -17.98 -18.38
C GLN A 201 -3.89 -17.23 -17.06
N THR A 202 -3.35 -16.01 -17.05
CA THR A 202 -3.33 -15.15 -15.86
C THR A 202 -3.78 -13.72 -16.20
N PRO A 203 -5.06 -13.51 -16.60
CA PRO A 203 -5.56 -12.19 -16.95
C PRO A 203 -5.49 -11.22 -15.78
N ARG A 204 -5.27 -9.94 -16.08
CA ARG A 204 -5.25 -8.83 -15.10
C ARG A 204 -6.69 -8.44 -14.76
N ILE A 205 -7.12 -8.66 -13.52
CA ILE A 205 -8.53 -8.50 -13.14
C ILE A 205 -8.79 -7.27 -12.27
N ALA A 206 -7.85 -6.93 -11.41
CA ALA A 206 -7.93 -5.82 -10.47
C ALA A 206 -6.56 -5.20 -10.30
N CYS A 207 -6.51 -3.90 -10.02
CA CYS A 207 -5.26 -3.19 -9.82
C CYS A 207 -5.48 -1.97 -8.93
N ALA A 208 -4.45 -1.57 -8.20
CA ALA A 208 -4.47 -0.41 -7.33
C ALA A 208 -3.17 0.38 -7.45
N VAL A 209 -3.27 1.70 -7.42
CA VAL A 209 -2.12 2.61 -7.42
C VAL A 209 -1.49 2.69 -6.03
N ILE A 210 -0.19 2.94 -5.97
CA ILE A 210 0.51 3.19 -4.72
C ILE A 210 0.04 4.50 -4.08
N GLN A 211 -0.13 4.49 -2.75
CA GLN A 211 -0.41 5.67 -1.95
C GLN A 211 0.57 5.70 -0.77
N GLU A 212 1.16 6.85 -0.49
CA GLU A 212 1.98 7.05 0.70
C GLU A 212 1.09 7.12 1.94
N VAL A 213 1.48 6.45 3.02
CA VAL A 213 0.78 6.51 4.30
C VAL A 213 1.42 7.62 5.15
N PRO A 214 0.70 8.72 5.46
CA PRO A 214 1.26 9.78 6.28
C PRO A 214 1.57 9.27 7.69
N HIS A 215 2.76 9.57 8.21
CA HIS A 215 3.04 9.34 9.63
C HIS A 215 2.35 10.41 10.46
N GLU A 216 1.40 10.02 11.30
CA GLU A 216 0.94 10.88 12.38
C GLU A 216 2.07 11.02 13.40
N TYR A 217 2.70 12.20 13.43
CA TYR A 217 3.60 12.54 14.52
C TYR A 217 2.74 12.72 15.78
N GLU A 218 2.83 11.80 16.73
CA GLU A 218 2.39 12.04 18.11
C GLU A 218 3.27 13.15 18.71
N GLY A 219 2.89 14.41 18.45
CA GLY A 219 3.50 15.57 19.05
C GLY A 219 3.24 15.53 20.55
N SER A 220 4.31 15.41 21.34
CA SER A 220 4.24 15.58 22.79
C SER A 220 3.53 16.89 23.12
N GLU A 221 2.35 16.81 23.75
CA GLU A 221 1.66 17.99 24.27
C GLU A 221 2.60 18.72 25.24
N GLY A 222 3.08 19.88 24.79
CA GLY A 222 3.90 20.78 25.59
C GLY A 222 3.14 21.16 26.85
N SER A 223 3.71 20.78 27.98
CA SER A 223 3.38 21.23 29.34
C SER A 223 2.99 22.71 29.36
N LYS A 224 1.70 23.00 29.54
CA LYS A 224 1.25 24.33 29.95
C LYS A 224 1.67 24.51 31.41
N HIS A 225 2.81 25.17 31.61
CA HIS A 225 3.14 25.81 32.88
C HIS A 225 2.18 26.99 33.06
N SER A 226 1.11 26.78 33.84
CA SER A 226 0.26 27.86 34.33
C SER A 226 0.71 28.24 35.74
N ASP A 227 1.57 29.25 35.83
CA ASP A 227 1.71 30.05 37.03
C ASP A 227 0.45 30.92 37.20
N GLY A 228 -0.12 30.94 38.41
CA GLY A 228 -1.10 31.96 38.79
C GLY A 228 -2.34 31.46 39.53
N SER A 229 -2.15 30.91 40.74
CA SER A 229 -3.23 30.71 41.71
C SER A 229 -3.61 32.05 42.38
N SER A 230 -4.89 32.42 42.30
CA SER A 230 -5.77 32.79 43.42
C SER A 230 -6.82 33.83 43.01
N ASN A 231 -8.11 33.47 43.02
CA ASN A 231 -8.95 33.74 44.19
C ASN A 231 -10.36 33.13 44.05
N ASN A 232 -10.77 32.46 45.14
CA ASN A 232 -12.11 32.35 45.74
C ASN A 232 -13.40 32.66 44.95
N GLY A 233 -14.39 31.78 45.10
CA GLY A 233 -15.79 32.21 45.10
C GLY A 233 -16.82 31.15 44.78
N SER A 234 -17.29 30.45 45.80
CA SER A 234 -18.54 29.67 45.87
C SER A 234 -19.75 30.35 45.23
N GLY A 235 -20.67 29.58 44.64
CA GLY A 235 -22.04 30.07 44.40
C GLY A 235 -22.88 29.18 43.51
N GLU A 236 -23.87 28.56 44.11
CA GLU A 236 -24.86 27.64 43.53
C GLU A 236 -25.84 28.28 42.54
N ASN A 237 -26.60 27.39 41.89
CA ASN A 237 -27.95 27.53 41.31
C ASN A 237 -28.03 27.91 39.83
N ASN A 238 -29.07 27.56 39.06
CA ASN A 238 -30.07 26.48 38.99
C ASN A 238 -31.01 26.94 37.84
N TYR A 239 -31.74 26.02 37.22
CA TYR A 239 -33.00 26.21 36.47
C TYR A 239 -33.06 26.80 35.04
N GLY A 240 -33.78 26.02 34.21
CA GLY A 240 -34.81 26.47 33.24
C GLY A 240 -34.28 26.73 31.83
N GLY A 241 -34.69 26.02 30.78
CA GLY A 241 -36.02 25.54 30.44
C GLY A 241 -36.62 26.45 29.36
N GLY A 242 -37.02 25.90 28.21
CA GLY A 242 -37.76 26.64 27.19
C GLY A 242 -37.48 26.18 25.76
N GLU A 243 -38.36 25.33 25.27
CA GLU A 243 -38.63 25.02 23.86
C GLU A 243 -39.04 26.29 23.09
N GLU A 244 -38.79 26.35 21.77
CA GLU A 244 -39.86 26.51 20.77
C GLU A 244 -39.32 26.45 19.34
N GLU A 245 -40.15 25.84 18.51
CA GLU A 245 -40.03 25.58 17.08
C GLU A 245 -40.20 26.85 16.24
N HIS A 246 -39.74 26.85 14.99
CA HIS A 246 -40.58 27.14 13.81
C HIS A 246 -39.79 27.10 12.49
N GLU A 247 -40.24 26.17 11.64
CA GLU A 247 -40.58 26.31 10.21
C GLU A 247 -39.76 27.16 9.23
N GLY A 248 -39.40 26.51 8.11
CA GLY A 248 -39.92 26.91 6.79
C GLY A 248 -38.96 27.68 5.88
N GLY A 249 -38.74 27.17 4.67
CA GLY A 249 -38.13 27.98 3.60
C GLY A 249 -37.55 27.19 2.42
N GLU A 250 -38.43 26.61 1.62
CA GLU A 250 -38.20 26.14 0.25
C GLU A 250 -37.88 27.34 -0.68
N TYR A 251 -36.84 27.25 -1.52
CA TYR A 251 -36.72 28.06 -2.75
C TYR A 251 -35.96 27.31 -3.86
N HIS A 252 -36.73 26.97 -4.89
CA HIS A 252 -36.33 26.80 -6.30
C HIS A 252 -35.52 28.01 -6.81
N ASP A 253 -34.47 27.83 -7.62
CA ASP A 253 -34.56 27.70 -9.09
C ASP A 253 -33.17 27.77 -9.79
N GLN A 254 -33.02 26.86 -10.75
CA GLN A 254 -32.40 26.95 -12.08
C GLN A 254 -31.44 28.11 -12.42
N CYS A 255 -30.22 27.73 -12.84
CA CYS A 255 -29.59 28.08 -14.13
C CYS A 255 -28.62 26.96 -14.53
#